data_AF-A0A1I5RLF1-F1
#
_entry.id   AF-A0A1I5RLF1-F1
#
_cell.length_a   1.000
_cell.length_b   1.000
_cell.length_c   1.000
_cell.angle_alpha   90.00
_cell.angle_beta   90.00
_cell.angle_gamma   90.00
#
_symmetry.space_group_name_H-M   'P 1'
#
loop_
_entity.id
_entity.type
_entity.pdbx_description
1 polymer ?
#
loop_
_entity_poly.entity_id
_entity_poly.type
_entity_poly.pdbx_seq_one_letter_code
_entity_poly.pdbx_strand_id
1 'polypeptide(L)' 'MISIDVPNSSQCEVVTATMTYRNSAGDVEVLDYEQLSSVCTNQN' A
#
# COMPACT_ATOMS: atom_id res chain seq x y z
N MET A 1 -14.77 5.94 -1.41
CA MET A 1 -14.17 4.74 -2.03
C MET A 1 -12.67 4.85 -1.85
N ILE A 2 -12.04 3.81 -1.30
CA ILE A 2 -10.59 3.72 -1.08
C ILE A 2 -10.17 2.31 -1.53
N SER A 3 -9.08 2.22 -2.28
CA SER A 3 -8.43 0.97 -2.70
C SER A 3 -6.95 1.09 -2.39
N ILE A 4 -6.38 0.04 -1.79
CA ILE A 4 -4.96 -0.02 -1.46
C ILE A 4 -4.42 -1.27 -2.14
N ASP A 5 -3.40 -1.09 -2.97
CA ASP A 5 -2.65 -2.17 -3.59
C ASP A 5 -1.28 -2.23 -2.92
N VAL A 6 -0.97 -3.38 -2.31
CA VAL A 6 0.32 -3.63 -1.68
C VAL A 6 0.99 -4.74 -2.49
N PRO A 7 2.15 -4.47 -3.12
CA PRO A 7 2.89 -5.51 -3.83
C PRO A 7 3.21 -6.69 -2.92
N ASN A 8 2.94 -7.90 -3.41
CA ASN A 8 3.40 -9.10 -2.74
C ASN A 8 4.93 -9.19 -2.86
N SER A 9 5.62 -9.12 -1.74
CA SER A 9 7.04 -9.50 -1.66
C SER A 9 7.18 -10.88 -1.03
N SER A 10 8.12 -11.67 -1.55
CA SER A 10 8.53 -12.95 -0.96
C SER A 10 9.53 -12.81 0.18
N GLN A 11 10.10 -11.62 0.39
CA GLN A 11 11.11 -11.34 1.41
C GLN A 11 10.57 -10.31 2.41
N CYS A 12 11.14 -10.28 3.61
CA CYS A 12 10.87 -9.18 4.53
C CYS A 12 11.66 -7.94 4.08
N GLU A 13 11.00 -7.09 3.30
CA GLU A 13 11.53 -5.80 2.83
C GLU A 13 10.51 -4.66 2.93
N VAL A 14 10.97 -3.44 2.69
CA VAL A 14 10.12 -2.27 2.48
C VAL A 14 9.60 -2.30 1.06
N VAL A 15 8.29 -2.17 0.91
CA VAL A 15 7.59 -2.12 -0.38
C VAL A 15 6.83 -0.80 -0.50
N THR A 16 6.66 -0.33 -1.74
CA THR A 16 5.82 0.83 -2.04
C THR A 16 4.39 0.36 -2.29
N ALA A 17 3.46 0.76 -1.43
CA ALA A 17 2.04 0.53 -1.62
C ALA A 17 1.39 1.74 -2.31
N THR A 18 0.40 1.47 -3.15
CA THR A 18 -0.34 2.49 -3.88
C THR A 18 -1.77 2.57 -3.33
N MET A 19 -2.13 3.74 -2.81
CA MET A 19 -3.50 4.05 -2.38
C MET A 19 -4.20 4.89 -3.44
N THR A 20 -5.33 4.39 -3.93
CA THR A 20 -6.25 5.14 -4.78
C THR A 20 -7.49 5.50 -3.97
N TYR A 21 -7.83 6.79 -3.89
CA TYR A 21 -9.02 7.25 -3.19
C TYR A 21 -9.77 8.31 -3.99
N ARG A 22 -11.06 8.48 -3.66
CA ARG A 22 -11.83 9.60 -4.15
C ARG A 22 -11.85 10.71 -3.10
N ASN A 23 -11.37 11.90 -3.44
CA ASN A 23 -11.35 13.05 -2.53
C ASN A 23 -12.76 13.63 -2.32
N SER A 24 -12.89 14.64 -1.47
CA SER A 24 -14.17 15.28 -1.16
C SER A 24 -14.77 16.09 -2.31
N ALA A 25 -13.95 16.51 -3.29
CA ALA A 25 -14.40 17.15 -4.52
C ALA A 25 -14.95 16.14 -5.55
N GLY A 26 -14.68 14.84 -5.35
CA GLY A 26 -15.13 13.77 -6.23
C GLY A 26 -14.05 13.28 -7.20
N ASP A 27 -12.85 13.85 -7.16
CA ASP A 27 -11.72 13.45 -8.01
C ASP A 27 -11.05 12.19 -7.48
N VAL A 28 -10.46 11.41 -8.38
CA VAL A 28 -9.66 10.23 -8.04
C VAL A 28 -8.20 10.65 -7.91
N GLU A 29 -7.62 10.38 -6.75
CA GLU A 29 -6.21 10.66 -6.44
C GLU A 29 -5.47 9.35 -6.12
N VAL A 30 -4.17 9.36 -6.44
CA VAL A 30 -3.27 8.24 -6.21
C VAL A 30 -2.10 8.74 -5.36
N LEU A 31 -1.79 8.00 -4.30
CA LEU A 31 -0.67 8.29 -3.41
C LEU A 31 0.13 7.02 -3.15
N ASP A 32 1.45 7.12 -3.35
CA ASP A 32 2.39 6.06 -3.04
C ASP A 32 3.01 6.29 -1.66
N TYR A 33 3.16 5.22 -0.88
CA TYR A 33 3.80 5.27 0.43
C TYR A 33 4.57 3.98 0.71
N GLU A 34 5.63 4.10 1.52
CA GLU A 34 6.45 2.96 1.93
C GLU A 34 5.82 2.26 3.14
N GLN A 35 5.83 0.92 3.12
CA GLN A 35 5.47 0.09 4.26
C GLN A 35 6.28 -1.20 4.29
N LEU A 36 6.31 -1.89 5.42
CA LEU A 36 6.86 -3.24 5.47
C LEU A 36 5.95 -4.22 4.71
N SER A 37 6.58 -5.12 3.96
CA SER A 37 5.90 -6.27 3.36
C SER A 37 5.20 -7.12 4.44
N SER A 38 4.10 -7.76 4.06
CA SER A 38 3.34 -8.65 4.96
C SER A 38 4.12 -9.89 5.40
N VAL A 39 5.23 -10.21 4.76
CA VAL A 39 6.12 -11.30 5.19
C VAL A 39 6.89 -10.93 6.47
N CYS A 40 7.09 -9.63 6.73
CA CYS A 40 7.76 -9.15 7.94
C CYS A 40 6.97 -9.38 9.24
N THR A 41 5.66 -9.63 9.18
CA THR A 41 4.86 -9.91 10.40
C THR A 41 5.09 -11.32 10.96
N ASN A 42 5.76 -12.21 10.22
CA ASN A 42 6.11 -13.57 10.66
C ASN A 42 7.56 -13.70 11.16
N GLN A 43 8.07 -12.72 11.92
CA GLN A 43 9.39 -12.80 12.57
C GLN A 43 9.30 -13.43 13.98
N ASN A 44 8.69 -14.60 14.08
CA ASN A 44 8.60 -15.34 15.34
C ASN A 44 9.83 -16.25 15.52
#